data_AF-A0A6L2P8H7-F1
#
_entry.id   AF-A0A6L2P8H7-F1
#
_cell.length_a   1.000
_cell.length_b   1.000
_cell.length_c   1.000
_cell.angle_alpha   90.00
_cell.angle_beta   90.00
_cell.angle_gamma   90.00
#
_symmetry.space_group_name_H-M   'P 1'
#
loop_
_entity.id
_entity.type
_entity.pdbx_description
1 polymer ?
#
loop_
_entity_poly.entity_id
_entity_poly.type
_entity_poly.pdbx_seq_one_letter_code
_entity_poly.pdbx_strand_id
1 'polypeptide(L)'
;MPFGLANAPAVFMDLMNRVCKPYLDTFVIVFIDDILIYSRNKKEHEEHLTLILELLKKEELYAKFSKCEFWIPKVQFLGHVINSKGIHVDPAKIKSIKDWAPPKTPTEIRQFLGLVDYYRRFIEGFSKIAKSMTKLTQKNVKFD
;
A
#
# COMPACT_ATOMS: atom_id res chain seq x y z
N MET A 1 -10.06 13.12 -17.12
CA MET A 1 -8.59 13.17 -17.31
C MET A 1 -8.19 12.01 -18.20
N PRO A 2 -7.43 12.21 -19.29
CA PRO A 2 -7.05 11.12 -20.20
C PRO A 2 -6.02 10.19 -19.56
N PHE A 3 -6.07 8.91 -19.94
CA PHE A 3 -5.05 7.93 -19.55
C PHE A 3 -3.69 8.27 -20.18
N GLY A 4 -2.60 7.95 -19.48
CA GLY A 4 -1.23 8.12 -19.97
C GLY A 4 -0.56 9.46 -19.63
N LEU A 5 -1.29 10.41 -19.03
CA LEU A 5 -0.68 11.64 -18.53
C LEU A 5 0.16 11.35 -17.27
N ALA A 6 1.45 11.68 -17.29
CA ALA A 6 2.38 11.36 -16.20
C ALA A 6 1.93 11.89 -14.82
N ASN A 7 1.29 13.07 -14.80
CA ASN A 7 0.82 13.71 -13.57
C ASN A 7 -0.60 13.30 -13.16
N ALA A 8 -1.28 12.47 -13.95
CA ALA A 8 -2.66 12.09 -13.66
C ALA A 8 -2.87 11.49 -12.27
N PRO A 9 -2.04 10.53 -11.81
CA PRO A 9 -2.21 9.95 -10.48
C PRO A 9 -2.02 10.98 -9.36
N ALA A 10 -1.05 11.88 -9.50
CA ALA A 10 -0.76 12.89 -8.49
C ALA A 10 -1.91 13.91 -8.36
N VAL A 11 -2.45 14.37 -9.49
CA VAL A 11 -3.59 15.30 -9.49
C VAL A 11 -4.86 14.62 -8.95
N PHE A 12 -5.10 13.36 -9.31
CA PHE A 12 -6.24 12.62 -8.80
C PHE A 12 -6.12 12.35 -7.29
N MET A 13 -4.92 12.03 -6.81
CA MET A 13 -4.66 11.87 -5.39
C MET A 13 -4.87 13.17 -4.60
N ASP A 14 -4.46 14.33 -5.13
CA ASP A 14 -4.73 15.63 -4.49
C ASP A 14 -6.24 15.90 -4.38
N LEU A 15 -6.99 15.66 -5.48
CA LEU A 15 -8.45 15.78 -5.48
C LEU A 15 -9.07 14.88 -4.40
N MET A 16 -8.73 13.60 -4.41
CA MET A 16 -9.26 12.63 -3.46
C MET A 16 -8.92 13.00 -2.01
N ASN A 17 -7.68 13.46 -1.76
CA ASN A 17 -7.28 13.91 -0.44
C ASN A 17 -8.08 15.13 0.03
N ARG A 18 -8.40 16.06 -0.87
CA ARG A 18 -9.23 17.24 -0.55
C ARG A 18 -10.68 16.88 -0.28
N VAL A 19 -11.26 16.00 -1.10
CA VAL A 19 -12.64 15.52 -0.95
C VAL A 19 -12.80 14.72 0.34
N CYS A 20 -11.94 13.72 0.56
CA CYS A 20 -12.02 12.85 1.73
C CYS A 20 -11.41 13.46 2.99
N LYS A 21 -10.84 14.68 2.94
CA LYS A 21 -10.17 15.36 4.06
C LYS A 21 -10.89 15.25 5.41
N PRO A 22 -12.23 15.38 5.50
CA PRO A 22 -12.94 15.27 6.78
C PRO A 22 -12.84 13.88 7.44
N TYR A 23 -12.54 12.84 6.67
CA TYR A 23 -12.59 11.43 7.09
C TYR A 23 -11.24 10.70 6.97
N LEU A 24 -10.26 11.33 6.31
CA LEU A 24 -8.89 10.82 6.20
C LEU A 24 -8.31 10.54 7.57
N ASP A 25 -7.58 9.43 7.67
CA ASP A 25 -6.90 8.94 8.87
C ASP A 25 -7.80 8.72 10.11
N THR A 26 -9.11 8.90 9.96
CA THR A 26 -10.12 8.63 11.00
C THR A 26 -10.77 7.28 10.75
N PHE A 27 -11.33 7.09 9.55
CA PHE A 27 -11.91 5.82 9.11
C PHE A 27 -11.73 5.56 7.60
N VAL A 28 -10.99 6.45 6.92
CA VAL A 28 -10.71 6.36 5.49
C VAL A 28 -9.21 6.48 5.24
N ILE A 29 -8.70 5.63 4.36
CA ILE A 29 -7.39 5.80 3.72
C ILE A 29 -7.63 5.87 2.23
N VAL A 30 -7.05 6.85 1.56
CA VAL A 30 -7.11 6.96 0.10
C VAL A 30 -5.72 6.82 -0.49
N PHE A 31 -5.62 6.06 -1.58
CA PHE A 31 -4.40 5.96 -2.36
C PHE A 31 -4.74 5.91 -3.85
N ILE A 32 -4.41 6.99 -4.56
CA ILE A 32 -4.75 7.18 -5.98
C ILE A 32 -6.25 6.92 -6.20
N ASP A 33 -6.65 5.79 -6.78
CA ASP A 33 -8.02 5.41 -7.12
C ASP A 33 -8.68 4.49 -6.08
N ASP A 34 -7.93 3.97 -5.12
CA ASP A 34 -8.45 3.05 -4.10
C ASP A 34 -8.81 3.79 -2.81
N ILE A 35 -10.02 3.51 -2.30
CA ILE A 35 -10.53 4.02 -1.02
C ILE A 35 -10.72 2.84 -0.08
N LEU A 36 -9.98 2.83 1.02
CA LEU A 36 -10.14 1.87 2.10
C LEU A 36 -10.96 2.51 3.23
N ILE A 37 -12.09 1.88 3.55
CA ILE A 37 -12.97 2.27 4.67
C ILE A 37 -12.83 1.21 5.76
N TYR A 38 -12.56 1.63 7.00
CA TYR A 38 -12.39 0.73 8.13
C TYR A 38 -13.20 1.21 9.34
N SER A 39 -13.75 0.26 10.10
CA SER A 39 -14.61 0.55 11.26
C SER A 39 -14.46 -0.54 12.31
N ARG A 40 -14.85 -0.27 13.57
CA ARG A 40 -14.69 -1.24 14.66
C ARG A 40 -15.77 -2.31 14.67
N ASN A 41 -16.98 -1.96 14.21
CA ASN A 41 -18.13 -2.84 14.17
C ASN A 41 -18.96 -2.59 12.91
N LYS A 42 -19.93 -3.48 12.63
CA LYS A 42 -20.74 -3.41 11.42
C LYS A 42 -21.63 -2.16 11.35
N LYS A 43 -22.15 -1.70 12.48
CA LYS A 43 -23.03 -0.53 12.53
C LYS A 43 -22.27 0.75 12.16
N GLU A 44 -21.12 0.98 12.78
CA GLU A 44 -20.21 2.06 12.39
C GLU A 44 -19.77 1.95 10.93
N HIS A 45 -19.58 0.72 10.42
CA HIS A 45 -19.21 0.52 9.02
C HIS A 45 -20.31 0.92 8.04
N GLU A 46 -21.56 0.66 8.38
CA GLU A 46 -22.71 1.10 7.59
C GLU A 46 -22.77 2.63 7.52
N GLU A 47 -22.59 3.29 8.67
CA GLU A 47 -22.57 4.76 8.79
C GLU A 47 -21.40 5.35 7.99
N HIS A 48 -20.18 4.83 8.17
CA HIS A 48 -18.99 5.27 7.44
C HIS A 48 -19.13 5.06 5.93
N LEU A 49 -19.66 3.91 5.50
CA LEU A 49 -19.87 3.62 4.09
C LEU A 49 -20.88 4.59 3.47
N THR A 50 -21.97 4.86 4.18
CA THR A 50 -23.00 5.80 3.74
C THR A 50 -22.41 7.20 3.55
N LEU A 51 -21.67 7.70 4.53
CA LEU A 51 -21.02 9.02 4.47
C LEU A 51 -20.08 9.15 3.25
N ILE A 52 -19.32 8.10 2.94
CA ILE A 52 -18.40 8.13 1.80
C ILE A 52 -19.12 8.03 0.47
N LEU A 53 -20.14 7.18 0.35
CA LEU A 53 -20.94 7.09 -0.88
C LEU A 53 -21.69 8.40 -1.15
N GLU A 54 -22.23 9.06 -0.12
CA GLU A 54 -22.85 10.38 -0.24
C GLU A 54 -21.85 11.46 -0.65
N LEU A 55 -20.65 11.46 -0.06
CA LEU A 55 -19.57 12.37 -0.42
C LEU A 55 -19.15 12.20 -1.88
N LEU A 56 -18.92 10.95 -2.32
CA LEU A 56 -18.57 10.64 -3.69
C LEU A 56 -19.66 11.08 -4.66
N LYS A 57 -20.93 10.83 -4.33
CA LYS A 57 -22.07 11.27 -5.13
C LYS A 57 -22.13 12.80 -5.25
N LYS A 58 -21.88 13.53 -4.16
CA LYS A 58 -21.88 15.01 -4.14
C LYS A 58 -20.79 15.59 -5.02
N GLU A 59 -19.61 14.98 -5.04
CA GLU A 59 -18.46 15.42 -5.83
C GLU A 59 -18.44 14.80 -7.25
N GLU A 60 -19.53 14.11 -7.65
CA GLU A 60 -19.67 13.43 -8.94
C GLU A 60 -18.53 12.44 -9.25
N LEU A 61 -18.04 11.78 -8.20
CA LEU A 61 -17.03 10.72 -8.27
C LEU A 61 -17.71 9.35 -8.25
N TYR A 62 -17.34 8.49 -9.20
CA TYR A 62 -18.01 7.21 -9.40
C TYR A 62 -17.05 6.05 -9.15
N ALA A 63 -17.41 5.19 -8.20
CA ALA A 63 -16.71 3.94 -7.97
C ALA A 63 -17.21 2.86 -8.93
N LYS A 64 -16.30 2.05 -9.47
CA LYS A 64 -16.67 0.90 -10.30
C LYS A 64 -17.13 -0.25 -9.40
N PHE A 65 -18.45 -0.47 -9.32
CA PHE A 65 -19.05 -1.48 -8.44
C PHE A 65 -18.42 -2.88 -8.57
N SER A 66 -18.09 -3.31 -9.79
CA SER A 66 -17.47 -4.63 -10.04
C SER A 66 -16.06 -4.80 -9.46
N LYS A 67 -15.44 -3.72 -8.97
CA LYS A 67 -14.12 -3.72 -8.32
C LYS A 67 -14.22 -3.43 -6.81
N CYS A 68 -15.41 -3.15 -6.31
CA CYS A 68 -15.61 -2.81 -4.91
C CYS A 68 -15.84 -4.09 -4.10
N GLU A 69 -15.18 -4.19 -2.96
CA GLU A 69 -15.39 -5.26 -1.99
C GLU A 69 -15.96 -4.65 -0.70
N PHE A 70 -17.07 -5.21 -0.20
CA PHE A 70 -17.77 -4.69 0.97
C PHE A 70 -17.85 -5.75 2.06
N TRP A 71 -17.89 -5.31 3.32
CA TRP A 71 -18.15 -6.17 4.50
C TRP A 71 -17.13 -7.30 4.71
N ILE A 72 -15.91 -7.15 4.21
CA ILE A 72 -14.88 -8.18 4.34
C ILE A 72 -14.10 -8.03 5.66
N PRO A 73 -13.84 -9.13 6.39
CA PRO A 73 -13.07 -9.08 7.65
C PRO A 73 -11.55 -8.95 7.41
N LYS A 74 -11.12 -9.13 6.16
CA LYS A 74 -9.74 -9.06 5.72
C LYS A 74 -9.72 -8.50 4.30
N VAL A 75 -8.89 -7.49 4.06
CA VAL A 75 -8.70 -6.84 2.75
C VAL A 75 -7.22 -6.87 2.38
N GLN A 76 -6.92 -7.04 1.10
CA GLN A 76 -5.62 -6.73 0.54
C GLN A 76 -5.60 -5.27 0.07
N PHE A 77 -4.67 -4.48 0.57
CA PHE A 77 -4.56 -3.06 0.24
C PHE A 77 -3.08 -2.66 0.20
N LEU A 78 -2.63 -2.08 -0.92
CA LEU A 78 -1.24 -1.63 -1.14
C LEU A 78 -0.19 -2.69 -0.75
N GLY A 79 -0.37 -3.94 -1.18
CA GLY A 79 0.61 -5.01 -0.88
C GLY A 79 0.69 -5.41 0.60
N HIS A 80 -0.30 -5.02 1.39
CA HIS A 80 -0.53 -5.44 2.77
C HIS A 80 -1.85 -6.17 2.90
N VAL A 81 -1.95 -6.98 3.96
CA VAL A 81 -3.19 -7.61 4.40
C VAL A 81 -3.64 -6.92 5.67
N ILE A 82 -4.84 -6.36 5.68
CA ILE A 82 -5.40 -5.64 6.82
C ILE A 82 -6.56 -6.44 7.38
N ASN A 83 -6.59 -6.65 8.70
CA ASN A 83 -7.66 -7.33 9.42
C ASN A 83 -7.81 -6.77 10.85
N SER A 84 -8.66 -7.39 11.67
CA SER A 84 -8.90 -6.99 13.07
C SER A 84 -7.68 -7.08 14.00
N LYS A 85 -6.64 -7.84 13.64
CA LYS A 85 -5.38 -7.94 14.39
C LYS A 85 -4.35 -6.90 13.97
N GLY A 86 -4.61 -6.16 12.89
CA GLY A 86 -3.76 -5.08 12.38
C GLY A 86 -3.32 -5.30 10.94
N ILE A 87 -2.16 -4.73 10.62
CA ILE A 87 -1.57 -4.74 9.27
C ILE A 87 -0.52 -5.84 9.20
N HIS A 88 -0.60 -6.67 8.17
CA HIS A 88 0.32 -7.76 7.91
C HIS A 88 0.95 -7.62 6.53
N VAL A 89 2.11 -8.24 6.34
CA VAL A 89 2.71 -8.42 5.01
C VAL A 89 1.86 -9.41 4.22
N ASP A 90 1.63 -9.14 2.95
CA ASP A 90 0.97 -10.08 2.05
C ASP A 90 1.79 -11.40 1.95
N PRO A 91 1.21 -12.57 2.29
CA PRO A 91 1.88 -13.86 2.15
C PRO A 91 2.45 -14.12 0.75
N ALA A 92 1.81 -13.61 -0.30
CA ALA A 92 2.33 -13.74 -1.66
C ALA A 92 3.69 -13.04 -1.81
N LYS A 93 3.85 -11.86 -1.20
CA LYS A 93 5.10 -11.08 -1.21
C LYS A 93 6.18 -11.75 -0.36
N ILE A 94 5.81 -12.35 0.77
CA ILE A 94 6.72 -13.19 1.58
C ILE A 94 7.24 -14.35 0.73
N LYS A 95 6.35 -15.04 0.01
CA LYS A 95 6.73 -16.14 -0.87
C LYS A 95 7.69 -15.69 -1.97
N SER A 96 7.40 -14.58 -2.65
CA SER A 96 8.30 -14.03 -3.67
C SER A 96 9.70 -13.68 -3.13
N ILE A 97 9.80 -13.21 -1.87
CA ILE A 97 11.10 -12.93 -1.24
C ILE A 97 11.82 -14.22 -0.87
N LYS A 98 11.10 -15.26 -0.38
CA LYS A 98 11.69 -16.56 -0.04
C LYS A 98 12.21 -17.31 -1.26
N ASP A 99 11.48 -17.23 -2.37
CA ASP A 99 11.83 -17.90 -3.63
C ASP A 99 12.82 -17.06 -4.46
N TRP A 100 13.25 -15.89 -3.96
CA TRP A 100 14.14 -14.99 -4.67
C TRP A 100 15.54 -15.60 -4.81
N ALA A 101 16.03 -15.72 -6.05
CA ALA A 101 17.37 -16.24 -6.31
C ALA A 101 18.45 -15.34 -5.69
N PRO A 102 19.51 -15.89 -5.06
CA PRO A 102 20.57 -15.08 -4.46
C PRO A 102 21.12 -14.04 -5.47
N PRO A 103 21.07 -12.73 -5.15
CA PRO A 103 21.54 -11.71 -6.06
C PRO A 103 23.05 -11.85 -6.25
N LYS A 104 23.54 -11.65 -7.47
CA LYS A 104 24.95 -11.77 -7.85
C LYS A 104 25.57 -10.45 -8.29
N THR A 105 24.73 -9.44 -8.54
CA THR A 105 25.17 -8.13 -9.02
C THR A 105 24.72 -7.01 -8.07
N PRO A 106 25.46 -5.87 -8.01
CA PRO A 106 25.03 -4.71 -7.24
C PRO A 106 23.63 -4.21 -7.62
N THR A 107 23.23 -4.36 -8.89
CA THR A 107 21.89 -3.99 -9.37
C THR A 107 20.82 -4.92 -8.78
N GLU A 108 21.03 -6.23 -8.80
CA GLU A 108 20.12 -7.21 -8.19
C GLU A 108 20.01 -7.02 -6.68
N ILE A 109 21.11 -6.68 -5.99
CA ILE A 109 21.06 -6.34 -4.57
C ILE A 109 20.19 -5.12 -4.34
N ARG A 110 20.32 -4.05 -5.14
CA ARG A 110 19.49 -2.85 -5.00
C ARG A 110 18.01 -3.15 -5.22
N GLN A 111 17.68 -3.99 -6.21
CA GLN A 111 16.31 -4.44 -6.45
C GLN A 111 15.74 -5.22 -5.26
N PHE A 112 16.51 -6.18 -4.75
CA PHE A 112 16.12 -6.95 -3.57
C PHE A 112 15.94 -6.05 -2.33
N LEU A 113 16.92 -5.20 -2.03
CA LEU A 113 16.86 -4.27 -0.90
C LEU A 113 15.68 -3.30 -1.03
N GLY A 114 15.38 -2.80 -2.23
CA GLY A 114 14.22 -1.94 -2.46
C GLY A 114 12.89 -2.63 -2.14
N LEU A 115 12.76 -3.92 -2.48
CA LEU A 115 11.58 -4.70 -2.14
C LEU A 115 11.47 -4.96 -0.64
N VAL A 116 12.56 -5.35 0.01
CA VAL A 116 12.55 -5.69 1.44
C VAL A 116 12.40 -4.44 2.32
N ASP A 117 12.94 -3.29 1.88
CA ASP A 117 12.81 -2.02 2.62
C ASP A 117 11.35 -1.57 2.72
N TYR A 118 10.50 -1.89 1.74
CA TYR A 118 9.04 -1.66 1.82
C TYR A 118 8.40 -2.36 3.03
N TYR A 119 8.96 -3.49 3.45
CA TYR A 119 8.47 -4.29 4.59
C TYR A 119 9.32 -4.13 5.86
N ARG A 120 10.29 -3.18 5.89
CA ARG A 120 11.22 -2.97 7.00
C ARG A 120 10.57 -2.87 8.39
N ARG A 121 9.34 -2.33 8.47
CA ARG A 121 8.61 -2.16 9.75
C ARG A 121 8.25 -3.48 10.43
N PHE A 122 8.26 -4.57 9.69
CA PHE A 122 7.97 -5.92 10.18
C PHE A 122 9.25 -6.72 10.49
N ILE A 123 10.44 -6.15 10.25
CA ILE A 123 11.72 -6.83 10.42
C ILE A 123 12.50 -6.12 11.53
N GLU A 124 12.55 -6.73 12.70
CA GLU A 124 13.31 -6.20 13.82
C GLU A 124 14.80 -6.11 13.47
N GLY A 125 15.41 -4.96 13.73
CA GLY A 125 16.82 -4.75 13.44
C GLY A 125 17.19 -4.71 11.95
N PHE A 126 16.22 -4.47 11.04
CA PHE A 126 16.43 -4.47 9.59
C PHE A 126 17.71 -3.74 9.14
N SER A 127 17.97 -2.53 9.67
CA SER A 127 19.15 -1.75 9.30
C SER A 127 20.47 -2.48 9.60
N LYS A 128 20.55 -3.23 10.71
CA LYS A 128 21.74 -4.02 11.05
C LYS A 128 21.91 -5.20 10.09
N ILE A 129 20.81 -5.86 9.74
CA ILE A 129 20.79 -7.02 8.83
C ILE A 129 21.17 -6.59 7.40
N ALA A 130 20.55 -5.52 6.90
CA ALA A 130 20.76 -5.03 5.54
C ALA A 130 22.15 -4.41 5.32
N LYS A 131 22.87 -4.02 6.39
CA LYS A 131 24.14 -3.29 6.33
C LYS A 131 25.20 -3.98 5.46
N SER A 132 25.34 -5.30 5.55
CA SER A 132 26.30 -6.06 4.73
C SER A 132 25.94 -5.97 3.24
N MET A 133 24.67 -6.19 2.91
CA MET A 133 24.16 -6.09 1.53
C MET A 133 24.26 -4.66 0.99
N THR A 134 23.96 -3.64 1.80
CA THR A 134 24.09 -2.23 1.38
C THR A 134 25.54 -1.89 1.01
N LYS A 135 26.54 -2.42 1.72
CA LYS A 135 27.96 -2.23 1.37
C LYS A 135 28.28 -2.77 -0.03
N LEU A 136 27.72 -3.93 -0.40
CA LEU A 136 27.90 -4.53 -1.73
C LEU A 136 27.30 -3.69 -2.87
N THR A 137 26.50 -2.66 -2.57
CA THR A 137 25.99 -1.71 -3.58
C THR A 137 26.92 -0.53 -3.85
N GLN A 138 28.00 -0.38 -3.07
CA GLN A 138 28.97 0.71 -3.19
C GLN A 138 29.94 0.47 -4.35
N LYS A 139 30.52 1.55 -4.89
CA LYS A 139 31.53 1.46 -5.96
C LYS A 139 32.78 0.73 -5.41
N ASN A 140 33.38 -0.13 -6.24
CA ASN A 140 34.63 -0.86 -5.98
C ASN A 140 34.59 -1.91 -4.86
N VAL A 141 33.40 -2.33 -4.41
CA VAL A 141 33.26 -3.47 -3.49
C VAL A 141 33.10 -4.75 -4.33
N LYS A 142 33.98 -5.73 -4.10
CA LYS A 142 33.87 -7.04 -4.77
C LYS A 142 32.76 -7.87 -4.11
N PHE A 143 32.02 -8.56 -4.95
CA PHE A 143 31.11 -9.63 -4.53
C PHE A 143 31.99 -10.86 -4.32
N ASP A 144 32.15 -11.29 -3.07
CA ASP A 144 32.83 -12.55 -2.74
C ASP A 144 31.86 -13.73 -2.89
#